data_AF-G4NEI6-F1
#
_entry.id   AF-G4NEI6-F1
#
_cell.length_a   1.000
_cell.length_b   1.000
_cell.length_c   1.000
_cell.angle_alpha   90.00
_cell.angle_beta   90.00
_cell.angle_gamma   90.00
#
_symmetry.space_group_name_H-M   'P 1'
#
loop_
_entity.id
_entity.type
_entity.pdbx_description
1 polymer ?
#
loop_
_entity_poly.entity_id
_entity_poly.type
_entity_poly.pdbx_seq_one_letter_code
_entity_poly.pdbx_strand_id
1 'polypeptide(L)'
;MLNGRTKTALSALAVTGASAMVSPGPLTKMVNVFTGTAQNNDPGNVFAGASVPFGMAKVTINVDGYAPAGYVSESKEIVKGMSPLHDSGTGSADGSYGQFSIMPVVCGGFESCPTIETARGLRRDGDGVKDQGFPGYFSTPLTNGVLMEAASTRGASLERYTFPAGVKPTLVLDWTTDGTHSFNYGQMHADWPAQRILMNGTWFSSFGPSLFRYTAFQCVDLSASGKFTDREFWGANPEGWDARRNDTDSWNFGRWTERRRNPALTQPTNAGAIVRFGNTSGTIVVRRGVSFVSAEKACQNMEQQIPSPQDFDKVVADSNALWEDKLRRIELADGTPDKIRQLFYTNFYRTFLSPNNATGDAPPPYTESAHPYFDGMYCSWDTFRTLFPLMALTSPREMAQITDSYVDGFRREGWLPECRANNVKGWVQGGNNGVPIVADFMVKYAKHAGELGVNMDDYWAALEHDVTATPPNWDYEGRNNEAYNRLGYIPYGFLESTAVGQHTREFSRGLEYSFGDFTAAMAAQALGKPADVWRPLLERSLKYGANYNMQLESDGYRGNYGNQDLHQ
;
A
#
# COMPACT_ATOMS: atom_id res chain seq x y z
N MET A 1 68.25 -37.10 -19.81
CA MET A 1 67.66 -36.71 -18.51
C MET A 1 67.67 -35.18 -18.46
N LEU A 2 66.49 -34.59 -18.65
CA LEU A 2 65.70 -33.87 -17.62
C LEU A 2 66.15 -32.40 -17.49
N ASN A 3 65.59 -31.50 -18.29
CA ASN A 3 64.37 -30.69 -18.08
C ASN A 3 64.42 -29.76 -16.85
N GLY A 4 64.34 -28.45 -17.13
CA GLY A 4 64.07 -27.40 -16.14
C GLY A 4 63.70 -26.08 -16.83
N ARG A 5 62.43 -25.95 -17.20
CA ARG A 5 61.82 -24.84 -17.96
C ARG A 5 61.82 -23.51 -17.18
N THR A 6 62.17 -22.43 -17.89
CA THR A 6 61.92 -21.04 -17.54
C THR A 6 60.42 -20.74 -17.56
N LYS A 7 59.88 -20.19 -16.45
CA LYS A 7 58.50 -19.71 -16.34
C LYS A 7 58.46 -18.20 -16.54
N THR A 8 57.82 -17.77 -17.63
CA THR A 8 57.39 -16.41 -17.89
C THR A 8 56.20 -16.08 -16.98
N ALA A 9 56.29 -15.01 -16.18
CA ALA A 9 55.20 -14.54 -15.35
C ALA A 9 54.19 -13.76 -16.19
N LEU A 10 53.04 -14.35 -16.50
CA LEU A 10 51.86 -13.63 -16.96
C LEU A 10 51.25 -12.90 -15.75
N SER A 11 51.21 -11.57 -15.81
CA SER A 11 50.42 -10.76 -14.89
C SER A 11 48.96 -10.90 -15.28
N ALA A 12 48.22 -11.76 -14.57
CA ALA A 12 46.77 -11.79 -14.65
C ALA A 12 46.22 -10.57 -13.89
N LEU A 13 45.64 -9.61 -14.61
CA LEU A 13 44.71 -8.66 -14.01
C LEU A 13 43.52 -9.46 -13.47
N ALA A 14 43.46 -9.63 -12.16
CA ALA A 14 42.27 -10.09 -11.49
C ALA A 14 41.21 -8.98 -11.61
N VAL A 15 40.19 -9.23 -12.44
CA VAL A 15 38.93 -8.49 -12.39
C VAL A 15 38.29 -8.84 -11.04
N THR A 16 38.55 -7.99 -10.04
CA THR A 16 37.90 -8.04 -8.74
C THR A 16 36.66 -7.17 -8.82
N GLY A 17 35.50 -7.82 -8.87
CA GLY A 17 34.20 -7.17 -8.96
C GLY A 17 33.07 -8.17 -8.95
N ALA A 18 33.16 -9.22 -8.12
CA ALA A 18 31.97 -9.97 -7.76
C ALA A 18 31.20 -9.09 -6.77
N SER A 19 30.16 -8.39 -7.24
CA SER A 19 29.16 -7.82 -6.33
C SER A 19 28.71 -8.92 -5.38
N ALA A 20 28.79 -8.67 -4.08
CA ALA A 20 28.30 -9.62 -3.10
C ALA A 20 26.82 -9.89 -3.39
N MET A 21 26.45 -11.16 -3.55
CA MET A 21 25.05 -11.52 -3.70
C MET A 21 24.33 -11.10 -2.42
N VAL A 22 23.32 -10.21 -2.53
CA VAL A 22 22.53 -9.78 -1.37
C VAL A 22 21.90 -11.01 -0.71
N SER A 23 21.95 -11.07 0.63
CA SER A 23 21.44 -12.21 1.39
C SER A 23 20.58 -11.76 2.57
N PRO A 24 19.56 -12.55 2.93
CA PRO A 24 18.74 -12.25 4.10
C PRO A 24 19.51 -12.49 5.41
N GLY A 25 19.14 -11.75 6.45
CA GLY A 25 19.54 -12.01 7.82
C GLY A 25 18.90 -13.27 8.45
N PRO A 26 19.22 -13.55 9.73
CA PRO A 26 18.83 -14.80 10.39
C PRO A 26 17.32 -15.04 10.54
N LEU A 27 16.50 -14.00 10.76
CA LEU A 27 15.04 -14.15 10.87
C LEU A 27 14.35 -13.88 9.54
N THR A 28 14.85 -12.90 8.79
CA THR A 28 14.32 -12.55 7.47
C THR A 28 14.46 -13.69 6.46
N LYS A 29 15.45 -14.58 6.59
CA LYS A 29 15.54 -15.82 5.79
C LYS A 29 14.40 -16.80 6.05
N MET A 30 13.70 -16.67 7.19
CA MET A 30 12.54 -17.49 7.54
C MET A 30 11.25 -16.91 6.97
N VAL A 31 11.28 -15.71 6.38
CA VAL A 31 10.09 -15.11 5.77
C VAL A 31 10.00 -15.53 4.31
N ASN A 32 8.87 -16.10 3.93
CA ASN A 32 8.53 -16.33 2.53
C ASN A 32 7.54 -15.25 2.06
N VAL A 33 8.06 -14.22 1.37
CA VAL A 33 7.25 -13.09 0.88
C VAL A 33 6.21 -13.48 -0.18
N PHE A 34 6.28 -14.68 -0.75
CA PHE A 34 5.34 -15.19 -1.74
C PHE A 34 4.19 -16.00 -1.13
N THR A 35 4.25 -16.34 0.15
CA THR A 35 3.12 -17.03 0.80
C THR A 35 1.91 -16.09 0.85
N GLY A 36 0.78 -16.57 0.33
CA GLY A 36 -0.48 -15.82 0.23
C GLY A 36 -0.70 -15.08 -1.09
N THR A 37 0.24 -15.16 -2.06
CA THR A 37 0.11 -14.46 -3.36
C THR A 37 -0.44 -15.30 -4.50
N ALA A 38 -0.76 -16.57 -4.26
CA ALA A 38 -1.31 -17.43 -5.31
C ALA A 38 -2.75 -16.99 -5.64
N GLN A 39 -3.07 -16.91 -6.93
CA GLN A 39 -4.42 -16.67 -7.39
C GLN A 39 -5.17 -18.00 -7.42
N ASN A 40 -5.95 -18.25 -6.37
CA ASN A 40 -6.80 -19.44 -6.22
C ASN A 40 -8.20 -19.00 -5.79
N ASN A 41 -9.05 -19.92 -5.33
CA ASN A 41 -10.43 -19.59 -4.91
C ASN A 41 -10.51 -18.82 -3.58
N ASP A 42 -9.40 -18.67 -2.87
CA ASP A 42 -9.29 -17.97 -1.59
C ASP A 42 -7.93 -17.25 -1.50
N PRO A 43 -7.70 -16.26 -2.37
CA PRO A 43 -6.39 -15.64 -2.49
C PRO A 43 -6.13 -14.70 -1.32
N GLY A 44 -4.91 -14.71 -0.80
CA GLY A 44 -4.53 -13.79 0.29
C GLY A 44 -4.37 -12.34 -0.18
N ASN A 45 -4.20 -12.09 -1.48
CA ASN A 45 -4.01 -10.77 -2.08
C ASN A 45 -2.90 -9.93 -1.43
N VAL A 46 -1.85 -10.59 -0.92
CA VAL A 46 -0.78 -9.91 -0.17
C VAL A 46 0.33 -9.41 -1.09
N PHE A 47 1.01 -8.35 -0.65
CA PHE A 47 2.16 -7.78 -1.35
C PHE A 47 3.37 -8.72 -1.35
N ALA A 48 4.02 -8.96 -2.48
CA ALA A 48 5.34 -9.61 -2.52
C ALA A 48 6.34 -8.69 -3.19
N GLY A 49 7.25 -8.10 -2.44
CA GLY A 49 8.17 -7.11 -2.97
C GLY A 49 9.11 -6.52 -1.93
N ALA A 50 9.85 -5.47 -2.33
CA ALA A 50 10.73 -4.73 -1.45
C ALA A 50 9.96 -3.63 -0.70
N SER A 51 9.95 -3.70 0.63
CA SER A 51 9.43 -2.65 1.52
C SER A 51 10.17 -2.69 2.85
N VAL A 52 10.30 -1.55 3.53
CA VAL A 52 10.62 -1.48 4.96
C VAL A 52 9.34 -1.69 5.80
N PRO A 53 9.42 -1.99 7.10
CA PRO A 53 8.24 -1.98 7.97
C PRO A 53 7.43 -0.68 7.83
N PHE A 54 6.14 -0.80 7.56
CA PHE A 54 5.20 0.29 7.31
C PHE A 54 5.62 1.25 6.17
N GLY A 55 6.45 0.80 5.22
CA GLY A 55 6.96 1.67 4.15
C GLY A 55 5.85 2.21 3.23
N MET A 56 5.92 3.49 2.87
CA MET A 56 5.09 4.07 1.81
C MET A 56 5.52 3.54 0.43
N ALA A 57 6.83 3.43 0.19
CA ALA A 57 7.36 2.74 -0.97
C ALA A 57 7.27 1.21 -0.78
N LYS A 58 6.36 0.59 -1.54
CA LYS A 58 6.16 -0.85 -1.63
C LYS A 58 6.38 -1.27 -3.08
N VAL A 59 7.57 -1.78 -3.38
CA VAL A 59 8.02 -1.98 -4.76
C VAL A 59 7.82 -3.43 -5.16
N THR A 60 7.00 -3.66 -6.18
CA THR A 60 6.87 -4.94 -6.86
C THR A 60 6.43 -4.74 -8.31
N ILE A 61 6.29 -5.84 -9.05
CA ILE A 61 5.71 -5.84 -10.38
C ILE A 61 4.18 -5.71 -10.33
N ASN A 62 3.62 -5.17 -11.40
CA ASN A 62 2.21 -5.26 -11.75
C ASN A 62 2.02 -6.41 -12.74
N VAL A 63 1.09 -7.32 -12.48
CA VAL A 63 0.67 -8.36 -13.43
C VAL A 63 -0.74 -8.10 -13.98
N ASP A 64 -1.02 -8.65 -15.15
CA ASP A 64 -2.36 -8.75 -15.72
C ASP A 64 -3.29 -9.61 -14.84
N GLY A 65 -4.60 -9.42 -15.01
CA GLY A 65 -5.62 -10.15 -14.25
C GLY A 65 -5.89 -9.58 -12.86
N TYR A 66 -6.55 -10.38 -12.01
CA TYR A 66 -6.90 -9.99 -10.65
C TYR A 66 -5.67 -10.12 -9.73
N ALA A 67 -5.01 -8.99 -9.47
CA ALA A 67 -3.85 -8.90 -8.60
C ALA A 67 -3.86 -7.58 -7.78
N PRO A 68 -4.68 -7.47 -6.72
CA PRO A 68 -4.83 -6.20 -5.98
C PRO A 68 -3.53 -5.64 -5.40
N ALA A 69 -2.58 -6.51 -5.06
CA ALA A 69 -1.25 -6.15 -4.57
C ALA A 69 -0.16 -6.10 -5.66
N GLY A 70 -0.54 -6.21 -6.94
CA GLY A 70 0.34 -6.17 -8.11
C GLY A 70 0.95 -7.52 -8.51
N TYR A 71 1.09 -8.47 -7.57
CA TYR A 71 1.85 -9.71 -7.79
C TYR A 71 1.01 -10.98 -7.61
N VAL A 72 1.27 -11.98 -8.46
CA VAL A 72 0.76 -13.36 -8.32
C VAL A 72 1.89 -14.37 -8.43
N SER A 73 2.02 -15.29 -7.47
CA SER A 73 3.04 -16.36 -7.52
C SER A 73 2.70 -17.43 -8.55
N GLU A 74 3.73 -17.96 -9.22
CA GLU A 74 3.62 -19.10 -10.15
C GLU A 74 2.51 -18.90 -11.21
N SER A 75 2.56 -17.73 -11.87
CA SER A 75 1.51 -17.28 -12.77
C SER A 75 2.05 -16.96 -14.16
N LYS A 76 1.22 -17.30 -15.16
CA LYS A 76 1.45 -17.05 -16.59
C LYS A 76 1.06 -15.64 -17.02
N GLU A 77 0.49 -14.85 -16.12
CA GLU A 77 0.07 -13.48 -16.38
C GLU A 77 1.24 -12.61 -16.86
N ILE A 78 0.90 -11.60 -17.66
CA ILE A 78 1.85 -10.67 -18.24
C ILE A 78 2.27 -9.64 -17.19
N VAL A 79 3.55 -9.34 -17.13
CA VAL A 79 4.11 -8.25 -16.32
C VAL A 79 3.99 -6.94 -17.07
N LYS A 80 3.31 -5.96 -16.46
CA LYS A 80 3.12 -4.59 -16.97
C LYS A 80 4.27 -3.63 -16.59
N GLY A 81 5.19 -4.10 -15.74
CA GLY A 81 6.39 -3.43 -15.24
C GLY A 81 6.40 -3.32 -13.72
N MET A 82 7.36 -2.56 -13.17
CA MET A 82 7.62 -2.43 -11.74
C MET A 82 7.18 -1.06 -11.20
N SER A 83 6.39 -1.07 -10.13
CA SER A 83 5.77 0.11 -9.54
C SER A 83 6.13 0.26 -8.06
N PRO A 84 6.21 1.49 -7.51
CA PRO A 84 6.70 1.73 -6.15
C PRO A 84 5.59 1.87 -5.10
N LEU A 85 4.31 1.84 -5.49
CA LEU A 85 3.16 1.98 -4.60
C LEU A 85 2.28 0.75 -4.75
N HIS A 86 2.00 0.05 -3.65
CA HIS A 86 1.16 -1.14 -3.60
C HIS A 86 0.51 -1.27 -2.23
N ASP A 87 -0.66 -1.90 -2.20
CA ASP A 87 -1.34 -2.32 -0.98
C ASP A 87 -1.08 -3.80 -0.68
N SER A 88 -1.54 -4.28 0.47
CA SER A 88 -1.39 -5.68 0.86
C SER A 88 -2.63 -6.19 1.58
N GLY A 89 -3.16 -7.31 1.10
CA GLY A 89 -4.24 -8.06 1.75
C GLY A 89 -5.62 -7.48 1.50
N THR A 90 -5.80 -6.70 0.43
CA THR A 90 -7.07 -6.04 0.16
C THR A 90 -7.94 -6.81 -0.83
N GLY A 91 -9.26 -6.71 -0.69
CA GLY A 91 -10.25 -7.40 -1.52
C GLY A 91 -10.80 -6.56 -2.68
N SER A 92 -10.19 -5.43 -3.03
CA SER A 92 -10.71 -4.58 -4.11
C SER A 92 -10.60 -5.29 -5.46
N ALA A 93 -11.73 -5.38 -6.19
CA ALA A 93 -11.83 -6.04 -7.49
C ALA A 93 -10.83 -5.50 -8.52
N ASP A 94 -10.51 -4.20 -8.42
CA ASP A 94 -9.63 -3.53 -9.36
C ASP A 94 -8.22 -3.30 -8.76
N GLY A 95 -8.09 -3.23 -7.43
CA GLY A 95 -6.86 -2.77 -6.78
C GLY A 95 -6.84 -1.24 -6.63
N SER A 96 -5.83 -0.71 -5.93
CA SER A 96 -5.81 0.69 -5.46
C SER A 96 -4.51 1.42 -5.75
N TYR A 97 -3.41 0.72 -5.99
CA TYR A 97 -2.14 1.32 -6.40
C TYR A 97 -1.54 0.55 -7.60
N GLY A 98 -0.23 0.68 -7.84
CA GLY A 98 0.43 0.18 -9.04
C GLY A 98 0.82 1.29 -10.02
N GLN A 99 0.89 2.54 -9.57
CA GLN A 99 1.22 3.69 -10.40
C GLN A 99 2.68 3.74 -10.81
N PHE A 100 2.93 4.51 -11.88
CA PHE A 100 4.27 4.88 -12.31
C PHE A 100 5.12 3.67 -12.71
N SER A 101 4.57 2.72 -13.45
CA SER A 101 5.32 1.50 -13.79
C SER A 101 6.56 1.81 -14.65
N ILE A 102 7.67 1.11 -14.40
CA ILE A 102 8.82 1.07 -15.31
C ILE A 102 8.95 -0.35 -15.87
N MET A 103 8.92 -0.46 -17.20
CA MET A 103 9.08 -1.73 -17.92
C MET A 103 10.34 -1.69 -18.80
N PRO A 104 11.29 -2.62 -18.62
CA PRO A 104 12.41 -2.78 -19.56
C PRO A 104 11.95 -3.45 -20.85
N VAL A 105 12.40 -2.93 -21.99
CA VAL A 105 12.07 -3.47 -23.31
C VAL A 105 13.32 -3.78 -24.12
N VAL A 106 13.26 -4.84 -24.93
CA VAL A 106 14.32 -5.23 -25.86
C VAL A 106 13.77 -5.08 -27.27
N CYS A 107 14.36 -4.18 -28.05
CA CYS A 107 13.89 -3.77 -29.38
C CYS A 107 15.10 -3.44 -30.25
N GLY A 108 14.97 -3.64 -31.57
CA GLY A 108 16.01 -3.30 -32.54
C GLY A 108 16.17 -1.79 -32.69
N GLY A 109 15.23 -1.16 -33.42
CA GLY A 109 15.14 0.31 -33.53
C GLY A 109 14.58 0.94 -32.26
N PHE A 110 14.85 2.23 -32.04
CA PHE A 110 14.24 2.98 -30.92
C PHE A 110 12.76 3.27 -31.20
N GLU A 111 12.48 3.73 -32.42
CA GLU A 111 11.12 3.95 -32.95
C GLU A 111 10.23 2.70 -32.90
N SER A 112 10.83 1.51 -32.97
CA SER A 112 10.09 0.24 -32.96
C SER A 112 9.86 -0.34 -31.56
N CYS A 113 10.34 0.31 -30.50
CA CYS A 113 10.16 -0.20 -29.14
C CYS A 113 8.69 -0.09 -28.73
N PRO A 114 8.07 -1.16 -28.19
CA PRO A 114 6.66 -1.10 -27.83
C PRO A 114 6.43 -0.17 -26.62
N THR A 115 5.43 0.68 -26.70
CA THR A 115 5.02 1.63 -25.66
C THR A 115 3.66 1.30 -25.06
N ILE A 116 2.72 0.74 -25.84
CA ILE A 116 1.41 0.29 -25.33
C ILE A 116 1.58 -0.87 -24.35
N GLU A 117 0.81 -0.87 -23.25
CA GLU A 117 0.91 -1.84 -22.15
C GLU A 117 0.85 -3.29 -22.63
N THR A 118 -0.13 -3.62 -23.48
CA THR A 118 -0.33 -4.98 -24.03
C THR A 118 0.80 -5.44 -24.97
N ALA A 119 1.50 -4.51 -25.61
CA ALA A 119 2.58 -4.83 -26.56
C ALA A 119 3.95 -4.93 -25.88
N ARG A 120 4.18 -4.15 -24.81
CA ARG A 120 5.46 -4.14 -24.08
C ARG A 120 5.53 -5.16 -22.95
N GLY A 121 4.37 -5.60 -22.46
CA GLY A 121 4.28 -6.54 -21.35
C GLY A 121 4.92 -7.89 -21.68
N LEU A 122 5.55 -8.52 -20.67
CA LEU A 122 6.26 -9.79 -20.84
C LEU A 122 5.92 -10.77 -19.74
N ARG A 123 6.02 -12.07 -20.04
CA ARG A 123 5.98 -13.11 -19.01
C ARG A 123 7.28 -13.10 -18.20
N ARG A 124 7.19 -13.62 -16.98
CA ARG A 124 8.37 -13.95 -16.18
C ARG A 124 9.01 -15.24 -16.69
N ASP A 125 10.34 -15.32 -16.60
CA ASP A 125 11.04 -16.56 -16.88
C ASP A 125 10.66 -17.63 -15.85
N GLY A 126 10.22 -18.79 -16.32
CA GLY A 126 9.71 -19.87 -15.47
C GLY A 126 8.40 -19.52 -14.75
N ASP A 127 7.60 -18.58 -15.26
CA ASP A 127 6.27 -18.23 -14.72
C ASP A 127 6.30 -17.80 -13.25
N GLY A 128 7.38 -17.16 -12.81
CA GLY A 128 7.56 -16.67 -11.45
C GLY A 128 8.17 -17.68 -10.47
N VAL A 129 8.42 -18.93 -10.89
CA VAL A 129 9.16 -19.92 -10.08
C VAL A 129 10.59 -19.45 -9.78
N LYS A 130 11.14 -18.59 -10.64
CA LYS A 130 12.49 -18.03 -10.52
C LYS A 130 12.53 -16.69 -9.79
N ASP A 131 11.38 -16.18 -9.34
CA ASP A 131 11.34 -14.94 -8.56
C ASP A 131 12.00 -15.17 -7.20
N GLN A 132 12.71 -14.15 -6.72
CA GLN A 132 13.39 -14.18 -5.43
C GLN A 132 12.95 -12.99 -4.60
N GLY A 133 12.83 -13.20 -3.30
CA GLY A 133 12.45 -12.12 -2.40
C GLY A 133 12.61 -12.51 -0.94
N PHE A 134 12.94 -11.51 -0.15
CA PHE A 134 12.97 -11.55 1.30
C PHE A 134 12.68 -10.13 1.81
N PRO A 135 12.37 -9.93 3.10
CA PRO A 135 12.05 -8.60 3.62
C PRO A 135 13.12 -7.55 3.25
N GLY A 136 12.72 -6.60 2.39
CA GLY A 136 13.58 -5.52 1.87
C GLY A 136 14.14 -5.71 0.45
N TYR A 137 13.96 -6.87 -0.18
CA TYR A 137 14.49 -7.18 -1.52
C TYR A 137 13.51 -7.99 -2.36
N PHE A 138 13.47 -7.69 -3.66
CA PHE A 138 12.69 -8.43 -4.65
C PHE A 138 13.43 -8.52 -5.98
N SER A 139 13.25 -9.63 -6.69
CA SER A 139 13.84 -9.87 -8.00
C SER A 139 12.97 -10.78 -8.85
N THR A 140 12.85 -10.45 -10.13
CA THR A 140 12.11 -11.25 -11.11
C THR A 140 12.80 -11.22 -12.48
N PRO A 141 13.17 -12.38 -13.05
CA PRO A 141 13.66 -12.48 -14.41
C PRO A 141 12.51 -12.49 -15.42
N LEU A 142 12.66 -11.78 -16.53
CA LEU A 142 11.71 -11.74 -17.64
C LEU A 142 12.11 -12.69 -18.78
N THR A 143 11.14 -13.10 -19.60
CA THR A 143 11.39 -14.03 -20.72
C THR A 143 12.30 -13.47 -21.82
N ASN A 144 12.51 -12.16 -21.88
CA ASN A 144 13.48 -11.52 -22.77
C ASN A 144 14.92 -11.53 -22.23
N GLY A 145 15.15 -12.15 -21.07
CA GLY A 145 16.45 -12.27 -20.41
C GLY A 145 16.85 -11.06 -19.55
N VAL A 146 15.98 -10.05 -19.39
CA VAL A 146 16.22 -8.95 -18.45
C VAL A 146 15.91 -9.40 -17.02
N LEU A 147 16.79 -9.09 -16.08
CA LEU A 147 16.55 -9.25 -14.64
C LEU A 147 16.12 -7.91 -14.04
N MET A 148 14.99 -7.87 -13.34
CA MET A 148 14.56 -6.71 -12.55
C MET A 148 14.81 -6.99 -11.07
N GLU A 149 15.40 -6.04 -10.36
CA GLU A 149 15.64 -6.12 -8.92
C GLU A 149 15.22 -4.81 -8.24
N ALA A 150 14.74 -4.89 -7.01
CA ALA A 150 14.32 -3.74 -6.23
C ALA A 150 14.75 -3.84 -4.77
N ALA A 151 15.12 -2.69 -4.22
CA ALA A 151 15.23 -2.41 -2.80
C ALA A 151 14.49 -1.10 -2.51
N SER A 152 14.04 -0.91 -1.26
CA SER A 152 13.31 0.30 -0.90
C SER A 152 13.58 0.76 0.52
N THR A 153 13.32 2.05 0.70
CA THR A 153 13.30 2.78 1.97
C THR A 153 11.85 3.16 2.29
N ARG A 154 11.61 4.10 3.22
CA ARG A 154 10.23 4.49 3.56
C ARG A 154 9.53 5.18 2.38
N GLY A 155 10.21 6.07 1.65
CA GLY A 155 9.61 6.90 0.60
C GLY A 155 10.36 6.88 -0.74
N ALA A 156 11.27 5.94 -0.94
CA ALA A 156 12.07 5.84 -2.16
C ALA A 156 12.44 4.38 -2.48
N SER A 157 12.71 4.10 -3.76
CA SER A 157 13.22 2.82 -4.26
C SER A 157 14.52 2.98 -5.04
N LEU A 158 15.31 1.91 -5.03
CA LEU A 158 16.48 1.74 -5.88
C LEU A 158 16.29 0.44 -6.66
N GLU A 159 16.22 0.56 -7.97
CA GLU A 159 15.86 -0.52 -8.88
C GLU A 159 17.03 -0.80 -9.84
N ARG A 160 17.30 -2.08 -10.13
CA ARG A 160 18.29 -2.53 -11.13
C ARG A 160 17.60 -3.29 -12.24
N TYR A 161 17.98 -2.98 -13.48
CA TYR A 161 17.55 -3.66 -14.69
C TYR A 161 18.80 -4.18 -15.42
N THR A 162 19.08 -5.48 -15.30
CA THR A 162 20.25 -6.10 -15.94
C THR A 162 19.83 -6.72 -17.26
N PHE A 163 20.31 -6.14 -18.37
CA PHE A 163 20.01 -6.56 -19.73
C PHE A 163 20.99 -7.63 -20.25
N PRO A 164 20.56 -8.49 -21.19
CA PRO A 164 21.47 -9.39 -21.90
C PRO A 164 22.60 -8.64 -22.62
N ALA A 165 23.75 -9.30 -22.76
CA ALA A 165 24.90 -8.74 -23.47
C ALA A 165 24.55 -8.37 -24.93
N GLY A 166 25.03 -7.21 -25.39
CA GLY A 166 24.80 -6.72 -26.75
C GLY A 166 23.45 -6.04 -26.98
N VAL A 167 22.55 -6.03 -25.99
CA VAL A 167 21.30 -5.28 -26.03
C VAL A 167 21.53 -3.85 -25.58
N LYS A 168 20.93 -2.87 -26.29
CA LYS A 168 20.89 -1.48 -25.82
C LYS A 168 19.78 -1.33 -24.77
N PRO A 169 20.11 -1.01 -23.51
CA PRO A 169 19.10 -0.88 -22.46
C PRO A 169 18.07 0.18 -22.82
N THR A 170 16.79 -0.18 -22.74
CA THR A 170 15.66 0.72 -23.02
C THR A 170 14.61 0.53 -21.94
N LEU A 171 14.16 1.64 -21.34
CA LEU A 171 13.13 1.66 -20.31
C LEU A 171 11.92 2.45 -20.79
N VAL A 172 10.73 1.89 -20.59
CA VAL A 172 9.44 2.56 -20.78
C VAL A 172 8.89 2.91 -19.39
N LEU A 173 8.78 4.19 -19.10
CA LEU A 173 8.13 4.71 -17.91
C LEU A 173 6.67 4.99 -18.28
N ASP A 174 5.74 4.26 -17.67
CA ASP A 174 4.30 4.48 -17.82
C ASP A 174 3.79 5.35 -16.68
N TRP A 175 3.39 6.55 -17.04
CA TRP A 175 2.91 7.58 -16.13
C TRP A 175 1.43 7.38 -15.74
N THR A 176 0.66 6.70 -16.58
CA THR A 176 -0.80 6.62 -16.50
C THR A 176 -1.33 5.32 -15.92
N THR A 177 -0.52 4.26 -15.85
CA THR A 177 -0.96 2.98 -15.31
C THR A 177 -1.21 3.04 -13.80
N ASP A 178 -2.11 2.20 -13.31
CA ASP A 178 -2.47 1.99 -11.89
C ASP A 178 -3.20 0.65 -11.67
N GLY A 179 -2.97 -0.33 -12.57
CA GLY A 179 -3.69 -1.61 -12.59
C GLY A 179 -5.15 -1.50 -13.10
N THR A 180 -5.91 -0.51 -12.60
CA THR A 180 -7.35 -0.30 -12.84
C THR A 180 -7.67 0.59 -14.03
N HIS A 181 -6.65 1.26 -14.57
CA HIS A 181 -6.76 2.29 -15.60
C HIS A 181 -7.63 3.49 -15.17
N SER A 182 -7.54 3.89 -13.89
CA SER A 182 -8.33 5.00 -13.32
C SER A 182 -7.68 6.38 -13.43
N PHE A 183 -6.55 6.49 -14.14
CA PHE A 183 -5.86 7.77 -14.34
C PHE A 183 -6.80 8.83 -14.91
N ASN A 184 -6.74 10.02 -14.33
CA ASN A 184 -7.60 11.13 -14.70
C ASN A 184 -6.81 12.24 -15.41
N TYR A 185 -5.80 12.77 -14.73
CA TYR A 185 -4.98 13.88 -15.22
C TYR A 185 -3.70 14.02 -14.42
N GLY A 186 -2.76 14.80 -14.95
CA GLY A 186 -1.57 15.23 -14.23
C GLY A 186 -0.57 15.92 -15.15
N GLN A 187 0.67 16.00 -14.69
CA GLN A 187 1.79 16.57 -15.42
C GLN A 187 3.03 15.69 -15.30
N MET A 188 3.82 15.67 -16.37
CA MET A 188 5.16 15.11 -16.42
C MET A 188 6.14 16.17 -16.93
N HIS A 189 7.31 16.28 -16.30
CA HIS A 189 8.38 17.18 -16.67
C HIS A 189 9.72 16.45 -16.61
N ALA A 190 10.56 16.63 -17.62
CA ALA A 190 11.85 15.99 -17.74
C ALA A 190 12.98 17.02 -17.78
N ASP A 191 13.85 17.01 -16.77
CA ASP A 191 15.18 17.58 -16.90
C ASP A 191 16.06 16.56 -17.61
N TRP A 192 15.98 16.65 -18.93
CA TRP A 192 16.65 15.82 -19.89
C TRP A 192 18.19 15.80 -19.77
N PRO A 193 18.89 16.95 -19.64
CA PRO A 193 20.32 16.97 -19.31
C PRO A 193 20.69 16.27 -18.00
N ALA A 194 19.89 16.46 -16.94
CA ALA A 194 20.09 15.82 -15.64
C ALA A 194 19.64 14.35 -15.61
N GLN A 195 18.91 13.89 -16.65
CA GLN A 195 18.28 12.57 -16.72
C GLN A 195 17.30 12.32 -15.58
N ARG A 196 16.51 13.35 -15.27
CA ARG A 196 15.56 13.34 -14.17
C ARG A 196 14.16 13.65 -14.69
N ILE A 197 13.17 12.88 -14.23
CA ILE A 197 11.77 13.04 -14.64
C ILE A 197 10.91 13.19 -13.38
N LEU A 198 10.17 14.28 -13.32
CA LEU A 198 9.18 14.58 -12.28
C LEU A 198 7.79 14.32 -12.85
N MET A 199 6.92 13.70 -12.08
CA MET A 199 5.55 13.43 -12.50
C MET A 199 4.57 13.49 -11.33
N ASN A 200 3.35 13.92 -11.64
CA ASN A 200 2.20 13.75 -10.76
C ASN A 200 1.07 13.09 -11.53
N GLY A 201 0.16 12.44 -10.82
CA GLY A 201 -1.08 11.98 -11.42
C GLY A 201 -2.20 12.02 -10.40
N THR A 202 -3.42 12.13 -10.90
CA THR A 202 -4.64 12.00 -10.12
C THR A 202 -5.42 10.81 -10.64
N TRP A 203 -5.79 9.92 -9.74
CA TRP A 203 -6.53 8.68 -10.02
C TRP A 203 -7.85 8.69 -9.27
N PHE A 204 -8.77 7.84 -9.68
CA PHE A 204 -9.97 7.61 -8.89
C PHE A 204 -9.72 6.49 -7.89
N SER A 205 -10.24 6.63 -6.67
CA SER A 205 -10.15 5.53 -5.70
C SER A 205 -11.16 4.42 -6.04
N SER A 206 -10.73 3.17 -5.82
CA SER A 206 -11.59 1.98 -5.84
C SER A 206 -12.16 1.64 -4.45
N PHE A 207 -11.63 2.25 -3.39
CA PHE A 207 -12.00 1.96 -2.00
C PHE A 207 -13.12 2.80 -1.44
N GLY A 208 -13.54 3.85 -2.15
CA GLY A 208 -14.58 4.78 -1.70
C GLY A 208 -15.55 5.17 -2.81
N PRO A 209 -16.42 6.16 -2.54
CA PRO A 209 -17.31 6.77 -3.53
C PRO A 209 -16.63 7.01 -4.88
N SER A 210 -17.35 6.74 -5.97
CA SER A 210 -16.79 6.76 -7.32
C SER A 210 -16.26 8.13 -7.79
N LEU A 211 -16.55 9.20 -7.05
CA LEU A 211 -16.04 10.54 -7.31
C LEU A 211 -14.76 10.87 -6.54
N PHE A 212 -14.38 10.06 -5.55
CA PHE A 212 -13.17 10.28 -4.77
C PHE A 212 -11.93 10.06 -5.61
N ARG A 213 -10.95 10.94 -5.39
CA ARG A 213 -9.72 11.01 -6.16
C ARG A 213 -8.57 11.25 -5.22
N TYR A 214 -7.42 10.75 -5.62
CA TYR A 214 -6.18 10.96 -4.89
C TYR A 214 -5.07 11.30 -5.86
N THR A 215 -4.06 11.96 -5.34
CA THR A 215 -2.89 12.39 -6.12
C THR A 215 -1.65 11.75 -5.52
N ALA A 216 -0.79 11.25 -6.39
CA ALA A 216 0.54 10.78 -6.03
C ALA A 216 1.57 11.48 -6.92
N PHE A 217 2.78 11.57 -6.41
CA PHE A 217 3.90 12.26 -7.05
C PHE A 217 5.11 11.34 -7.09
N GLN A 218 5.93 11.50 -8.13
CA GLN A 218 7.14 10.75 -8.31
C GLN A 218 8.27 11.61 -8.89
N CYS A 219 9.48 11.29 -8.44
CA CYS A 219 10.73 11.74 -9.03
C CYS A 219 11.52 10.50 -9.45
N VAL A 220 12.02 10.47 -10.69
CA VAL A 220 12.85 9.38 -11.23
C VAL A 220 14.20 9.96 -11.65
N ASP A 221 15.28 9.37 -11.15
CA ASP A 221 16.66 9.72 -11.51
C ASP A 221 17.33 8.52 -12.20
N LEU A 222 17.71 8.76 -13.45
CA LEU A 222 18.30 7.78 -14.38
C LEU A 222 19.77 8.08 -14.67
N SER A 223 20.37 9.04 -13.97
CA SER A 223 21.74 9.52 -14.24
C SER A 223 22.84 8.50 -13.92
N ALA A 224 22.53 7.49 -13.10
CA ALA A 224 23.49 6.56 -12.51
C ALA A 224 24.15 5.59 -13.50
N SER A 225 23.49 5.28 -14.62
CA SER A 225 23.88 4.16 -15.50
C SER A 225 24.41 4.56 -16.86
N GLY A 226 24.66 5.84 -17.07
CA GLY A 226 25.20 6.38 -18.32
C GLY A 226 24.24 7.32 -19.02
N LYS A 227 24.70 7.88 -20.15
CA LYS A 227 23.93 8.88 -20.89
C LYS A 227 22.86 8.26 -21.79
N PHE A 228 21.71 8.93 -21.89
CA PHE A 228 20.73 8.61 -22.91
C PHE A 228 21.31 8.85 -24.31
N THR A 229 21.01 7.94 -25.25
CA THR A 229 21.18 8.19 -26.68
C THR A 229 19.89 8.67 -27.31
N ASP A 230 18.76 8.18 -26.82
CA ASP A 230 17.43 8.46 -27.37
C ASP A 230 16.44 8.64 -26.23
N ARG A 231 15.47 9.54 -26.42
CA ARG A 231 14.45 9.87 -25.42
C ARG A 231 13.23 10.52 -26.04
N GLU A 232 12.06 10.11 -25.59
CA GLU A 232 10.79 10.64 -26.06
C GLU A 232 9.76 10.63 -24.94
N PHE A 233 8.81 11.55 -25.02
CA PHE A 233 7.48 11.31 -24.47
C PHE A 233 6.63 10.57 -25.48
N TRP A 234 5.79 9.67 -24.99
CA TRP A 234 4.92 8.84 -25.83
C TRP A 234 3.49 8.79 -25.28
N GLY A 235 2.51 8.80 -26.18
CA GLY A 235 1.09 8.61 -25.87
C GLY A 235 0.48 7.64 -26.84
N ALA A 236 -0.26 6.65 -26.33
CA ALA A 236 -0.81 5.62 -27.15
C ALA A 236 -2.13 5.05 -26.61
N ASN A 237 -2.92 4.46 -27.50
CA ASN A 237 -4.15 3.75 -27.13
C ASN A 237 -4.40 2.53 -28.05
N PRO A 238 -5.29 1.60 -27.64
CA PRO A 238 -5.64 0.43 -28.45
C PRO A 238 -6.33 0.77 -29.79
N GLU A 239 -6.86 1.99 -29.96
CA GLU A 239 -7.52 2.44 -31.18
C GLU A 239 -6.55 2.93 -32.28
N GLY A 240 -5.25 2.83 -32.04
CA GLY A 240 -4.20 3.11 -33.03
C GLY A 240 -3.56 4.49 -32.90
N TRP A 241 -3.84 5.23 -31.82
CA TRP A 241 -2.99 6.36 -31.45
C TRP A 241 -1.65 5.83 -30.94
N ASP A 242 -0.54 6.28 -31.54
CA ASP A 242 0.83 6.08 -31.07
C ASP A 242 1.64 7.31 -31.49
N ALA A 243 1.75 8.26 -30.58
CA ALA A 243 2.42 9.54 -30.78
C ALA A 243 3.68 9.62 -29.92
N ARG A 244 4.76 10.15 -30.51
CA ARG A 244 6.05 10.32 -29.85
C ARG A 244 6.62 11.70 -30.11
N ARG A 245 7.27 12.28 -29.12
CA ARG A 245 7.90 13.61 -29.20
C ARG A 245 9.21 13.64 -28.43
N ASN A 246 10.26 14.13 -29.07
CA ASN A 246 11.59 14.37 -28.47
C ASN A 246 11.93 15.87 -28.37
N ASP A 247 11.03 16.75 -28.79
CA ASP A 247 11.19 18.20 -28.89
C ASP A 247 10.57 18.97 -27.71
N THR A 248 10.14 18.26 -26.66
CA THR A 248 9.55 18.83 -25.45
C THR A 248 10.14 18.21 -24.19
N ASP A 249 10.10 18.95 -23.10
CA ASP A 249 10.49 18.56 -21.74
C ASP A 249 9.31 18.53 -20.78
N SER A 250 8.11 18.88 -21.24
CA SER A 250 6.90 18.89 -20.42
C SER A 250 5.70 18.33 -21.17
N TRP A 251 4.81 17.69 -20.40
CA TRP A 251 3.53 17.22 -20.87
C TRP A 251 2.48 17.39 -19.77
N ASN A 252 1.42 18.14 -20.11
CA ASN A 252 0.22 18.23 -19.30
C ASN A 252 -0.90 17.37 -19.90
N PHE A 253 -1.38 16.40 -19.13
CA PHE A 253 -2.56 15.62 -19.46
C PHE A 253 -3.74 16.22 -18.71
N GLY A 254 -4.57 16.99 -19.43
CA GLY A 254 -5.64 17.80 -18.84
C GLY A 254 -6.75 16.97 -18.19
N ARG A 255 -7.43 17.59 -17.20
CA ARG A 255 -8.61 17.00 -16.54
C ARG A 255 -9.72 16.75 -17.54
N TRP A 256 -10.17 15.50 -17.60
CA TRP A 256 -11.32 15.12 -18.40
C TRP A 256 -12.45 14.58 -17.51
N THR A 257 -13.40 15.45 -17.17
CA THR A 257 -14.45 15.18 -16.16
C THR A 257 -15.40 14.04 -16.54
N GLU A 258 -15.61 13.81 -17.83
CA GLU A 258 -16.53 12.80 -18.34
C GLU A 258 -15.93 11.38 -18.33
N ARG A 259 -14.62 11.23 -18.11
CA ARG A 259 -13.89 9.93 -18.18
C ARG A 259 -14.48 8.81 -17.31
N ARG A 260 -15.11 9.14 -16.20
CA ARG A 260 -15.74 8.13 -15.34
C ARG A 260 -17.27 8.13 -15.41
N ARG A 261 -17.86 9.19 -15.99
CA ARG A 261 -19.32 9.36 -16.08
C ARG A 261 -19.90 8.72 -17.34
N ASN A 262 -19.11 8.64 -18.42
CA ASN A 262 -19.56 8.03 -19.65
C ASN A 262 -18.44 7.21 -20.32
N PRO A 263 -18.22 5.95 -19.91
CA PRO A 263 -17.18 5.06 -20.46
C PRO A 263 -17.19 4.95 -21.99
N ALA A 264 -18.35 5.14 -22.64
CA ALA A 264 -18.47 5.09 -24.10
C ALA A 264 -17.76 6.27 -24.82
N LEU A 265 -17.39 7.33 -24.10
CA LEU A 265 -16.63 8.46 -24.64
C LEU A 265 -15.12 8.35 -24.33
N THR A 266 -14.68 7.30 -23.64
CA THR A 266 -13.37 7.22 -22.97
C THR A 266 -12.54 6.14 -23.63
N GLN A 267 -11.43 6.51 -24.26
CA GLN A 267 -10.46 5.55 -24.75
C GLN A 267 -9.37 5.34 -23.69
N PRO A 268 -9.03 4.09 -23.35
CA PRO A 268 -7.93 3.82 -22.43
C PRO A 268 -6.64 4.36 -23.04
N THR A 269 -6.04 5.31 -22.33
CA THR A 269 -4.84 6.02 -22.79
C THR A 269 -3.66 5.60 -21.93
N ASN A 270 -2.60 5.12 -22.58
CA ASN A 270 -1.29 4.95 -21.98
C ASN A 270 -0.39 6.14 -22.37
N ALA A 271 0.37 6.68 -21.43
CA ALA A 271 1.33 7.72 -21.71
C ALA A 271 2.52 7.68 -20.77
N GLY A 272 3.64 8.26 -21.18
CA GLY A 272 4.80 8.45 -20.34
C GLY A 272 6.06 8.79 -21.12
N ALA A 273 7.20 8.29 -20.66
CA ALA A 273 8.51 8.52 -21.27
C ALA A 273 9.14 7.19 -21.71
N ILE A 274 9.93 7.22 -22.77
CA ILE A 274 10.78 6.10 -23.18
C ILE A 274 12.20 6.62 -23.35
N VAL A 275 13.17 5.90 -22.78
CA VAL A 275 14.58 6.29 -22.81
C VAL A 275 15.44 5.10 -23.21
N ARG A 276 16.44 5.36 -24.04
CA ARG A 276 17.47 4.39 -24.41
C ARG A 276 18.83 4.88 -23.98
N PHE A 277 19.60 3.98 -23.39
CA PHE A 277 20.94 4.26 -22.92
C PHE A 277 21.98 3.87 -23.96
N GLY A 278 23.08 4.63 -24.00
CA GLY A 278 24.23 4.33 -24.84
C GLY A 278 25.12 3.24 -24.26
N ASN A 279 26.42 3.52 -24.16
CA ASN A 279 27.37 2.58 -23.57
C ASN A 279 27.14 2.50 -22.05
N THR A 280 26.76 1.31 -21.59
CA THR A 280 26.54 0.98 -20.17
C THR A 280 27.21 -0.36 -19.85
N SER A 281 27.24 -0.75 -18.57
CA SER A 281 27.68 -2.08 -18.14
C SER A 281 26.64 -3.19 -18.44
N GLY A 282 25.50 -2.86 -19.05
CA GLY A 282 24.35 -3.75 -19.19
C GLY A 282 23.34 -3.65 -18.04
N THR A 283 23.71 -3.03 -16.91
CA THR A 283 22.80 -2.79 -15.79
C THR A 283 22.41 -1.31 -15.70
N ILE A 284 21.09 -1.07 -15.75
CA ILE A 284 20.51 0.25 -15.50
C ILE A 284 20.01 0.33 -14.06
N VAL A 285 20.42 1.38 -13.36
CA VAL A 285 20.09 1.69 -11.99
C VAL A 285 19.16 2.90 -12.01
N VAL A 286 18.02 2.76 -11.35
CA VAL A 286 17.00 3.80 -11.28
C VAL A 286 16.76 4.13 -9.81
N ARG A 287 16.97 5.40 -9.45
CA ARG A 287 16.54 5.92 -8.15
C ARG A 287 15.16 6.55 -8.32
N ARG A 288 14.26 6.27 -7.39
CA ARG A 288 12.90 6.81 -7.44
C ARG A 288 12.48 7.30 -6.07
N GLY A 289 11.83 8.45 -6.04
CA GLY A 289 11.12 8.94 -4.88
C GLY A 289 9.62 8.94 -5.15
N VAL A 290 8.84 8.76 -4.10
CA VAL A 290 7.39 8.96 -4.10
C VAL A 290 6.99 9.94 -2.99
N SER A 291 5.87 10.63 -3.18
CA SER A 291 5.31 11.60 -2.25
C SER A 291 3.80 11.76 -2.48
N PHE A 292 3.06 12.17 -1.45
CA PHE A 292 1.68 12.62 -1.56
C PHE A 292 1.52 14.15 -1.48
N VAL A 293 2.65 14.88 -1.43
CA VAL A 293 2.69 16.35 -1.37
C VAL A 293 3.10 16.95 -2.72
N SER A 294 4.27 16.58 -3.26
CA SER A 294 4.76 17.13 -4.54
C SER A 294 5.87 16.28 -5.18
N ALA A 295 6.17 16.52 -6.46
CA ALA A 295 7.26 15.81 -7.15
C ALA A 295 8.64 16.24 -6.62
N GLU A 296 8.78 17.48 -6.18
CA GLU A 296 9.99 17.99 -5.52
C GLU A 296 10.20 17.30 -4.17
N LYS A 297 9.12 17.12 -3.39
CA LYS A 297 9.18 16.35 -2.14
C LYS A 297 9.56 14.89 -2.41
N ALA A 298 9.06 14.30 -3.50
CA ALA A 298 9.50 12.98 -3.94
C ALA A 298 11.01 12.95 -4.24
N CYS A 299 11.56 13.96 -4.94
CA CYS A 299 13.01 14.06 -5.16
C CYS A 299 13.78 14.19 -3.83
N GLN A 300 13.30 15.00 -2.89
CA GLN A 300 13.91 15.15 -1.56
C GLN A 300 13.93 13.83 -0.79
N ASN A 301 12.83 13.07 -0.80
CA ASN A 301 12.78 11.75 -0.17
C ASN A 301 13.82 10.82 -0.76
N MET A 302 13.91 10.76 -2.09
CA MET A 302 14.90 9.95 -2.80
C MET A 302 16.33 10.35 -2.44
N GLU A 303 16.67 11.63 -2.48
CA GLU A 303 18.02 12.12 -2.23
C GLU A 303 18.45 11.96 -0.77
N GLN A 304 17.53 12.11 0.18
CA GLN A 304 17.80 11.94 1.61
C GLN A 304 17.92 10.47 2.00
N GLN A 305 17.05 9.61 1.46
CA GLN A 305 16.98 8.20 1.85
C GLN A 305 17.90 7.31 1.01
N ILE A 306 18.25 7.72 -0.21
CA ILE A 306 19.14 7.01 -1.14
C ILE A 306 20.16 8.00 -1.75
N PRO A 307 21.16 8.45 -0.95
CA PRO A 307 22.08 9.51 -1.36
C PRO A 307 22.92 9.14 -2.60
N SER A 308 23.27 7.86 -2.74
CA SER A 308 24.06 7.36 -3.85
C SER A 308 23.31 6.22 -4.59
N PRO A 309 23.30 6.22 -5.93
CA PRO A 309 22.74 5.11 -6.69
C PRO A 309 23.60 3.85 -6.65
N GLN A 310 24.83 3.91 -6.11
CA GLN A 310 25.67 2.74 -5.87
C GLN A 310 25.28 1.97 -4.59
N ASP A 311 24.31 2.48 -3.83
CA ASP A 311 23.98 1.97 -2.49
C ASP A 311 23.00 0.78 -2.51
N PHE A 312 22.79 0.08 -3.63
CA PHE A 312 21.77 -0.98 -3.72
C PHE A 312 21.90 -2.03 -2.61
N ASP A 313 23.09 -2.64 -2.49
CA ASP A 313 23.33 -3.68 -1.49
C ASP A 313 23.22 -3.13 -0.05
N LYS A 314 23.56 -1.84 0.13
CA LYS A 314 23.40 -1.12 1.40
C LYS A 314 21.92 -0.89 1.74
N VAL A 315 21.10 -0.45 0.79
CA VAL A 315 19.65 -0.25 1.00
C VAL A 315 18.98 -1.58 1.34
N VAL A 316 19.38 -2.68 0.68
CA VAL A 316 18.91 -4.03 1.05
C VAL A 316 19.30 -4.38 2.48
N ALA A 317 20.57 -4.17 2.86
CA ALA A 317 21.06 -4.48 4.21
C ALA A 317 20.38 -3.62 5.30
N ASP A 318 20.21 -2.32 5.06
CA ASP A 318 19.55 -1.40 5.98
C ASP A 318 18.07 -1.77 6.16
N SER A 319 17.38 -2.09 5.06
CA SER A 319 15.98 -2.56 5.10
C SER A 319 15.86 -3.88 5.86
N ASN A 320 16.78 -4.81 5.61
CA ASN A 320 16.83 -6.09 6.32
C ASN A 320 17.02 -5.90 7.83
N ALA A 321 17.90 -4.99 8.25
CA ALA A 321 18.13 -4.69 9.66
C ALA A 321 16.86 -4.15 10.36
N LEU A 322 16.06 -3.34 9.67
CA LEU A 322 14.76 -2.88 10.20
C LEU A 322 13.79 -4.05 10.38
N TRP A 323 13.80 -5.03 9.47
CA TRP A 323 12.97 -6.22 9.59
C TRP A 323 13.43 -7.17 10.69
N GLU A 324 14.74 -7.41 10.83
CA GLU A 324 15.28 -8.19 11.94
C GLU A 324 14.88 -7.58 13.30
N ASP A 325 14.87 -6.25 13.43
CA ASP A 325 14.38 -5.57 14.64
C ASP A 325 12.90 -5.84 14.95
N LYS A 326 12.05 -5.91 13.92
CA LYS A 326 10.63 -6.26 14.11
C LYS A 326 10.46 -7.73 14.45
N LEU A 327 11.08 -8.62 13.68
CA LEU A 327 10.86 -10.06 13.79
C LEU A 327 11.43 -10.63 15.09
N ARG A 328 12.51 -10.05 15.64
CA ARG A 328 13.08 -10.49 16.92
C ARG A 328 12.21 -10.21 18.15
N ARG A 329 11.12 -9.46 18.00
CA ARG A 329 10.19 -9.14 19.11
C ARG A 329 9.50 -10.39 19.67
N ILE A 330 9.42 -11.47 18.89
CA ILE A 330 8.94 -12.78 19.35
C ILE A 330 9.94 -13.85 18.91
N GLU A 331 10.51 -14.55 19.88
CA GLU A 331 11.44 -15.65 19.64
C GLU A 331 10.73 -17.00 19.81
N LEU A 332 10.91 -17.89 18.83
CA LEU A 332 10.39 -19.26 18.90
C LEU A 332 11.44 -20.17 19.54
N ALA A 333 10.98 -21.08 20.40
CA ALA A 333 11.84 -22.01 21.11
C ALA A 333 12.70 -22.87 20.16
N ASP A 334 13.90 -23.22 20.64
CA ASP A 334 14.78 -24.15 19.95
C ASP A 334 14.07 -25.48 19.68
N GLY A 335 14.28 -26.05 18.48
CA GLY A 335 13.60 -27.28 18.04
C GLY A 335 12.22 -27.06 17.42
N THR A 336 11.69 -25.84 17.37
CA THR A 336 10.46 -25.54 16.59
C THR A 336 10.66 -25.93 15.11
N PRO A 337 9.77 -26.74 14.50
CA PRO A 337 9.93 -27.19 13.12
C PRO A 337 10.06 -26.03 12.13
N ASP A 338 10.96 -26.15 11.14
CA ASP A 338 11.23 -25.09 10.17
C ASP A 338 9.98 -24.58 9.44
N LYS A 339 9.05 -25.48 9.11
CA LYS A 339 7.76 -25.10 8.50
C LYS A 339 6.94 -24.18 9.41
N ILE A 340 6.93 -24.43 10.71
CA ILE A 340 6.22 -23.59 11.70
C ILE A 340 6.95 -22.26 11.87
N ARG A 341 8.29 -22.27 11.92
CA ARG A 341 9.09 -21.04 11.96
C ARG A 341 8.81 -20.15 10.75
N GLN A 342 8.82 -20.75 9.55
CA GLN A 342 8.54 -20.02 8.31
C GLN A 342 7.12 -19.44 8.31
N LEU A 343 6.11 -20.25 8.66
CA LEU A 343 4.73 -19.80 8.72
C LEU A 343 4.57 -18.64 9.73
N PHE A 344 5.13 -18.77 10.92
CA PHE A 344 5.04 -17.76 11.97
C PHE A 344 5.70 -16.44 11.53
N TYR A 345 6.98 -16.45 11.17
CA TYR A 345 7.70 -15.23 10.80
C TYR A 345 7.15 -14.60 9.52
N THR A 346 6.61 -15.41 8.60
CA THR A 346 5.92 -14.87 7.42
C THR A 346 4.66 -14.12 7.80
N ASN A 347 3.80 -14.69 8.67
CA ASN A 347 2.60 -13.98 9.13
C ASN A 347 2.93 -12.77 9.99
N PHE A 348 3.95 -12.87 10.85
CA PHE A 348 4.39 -11.75 11.67
C PHE A 348 5.00 -10.61 10.83
N TYR A 349 5.71 -10.94 9.74
CA TYR A 349 6.13 -9.95 8.75
C TYR A 349 4.93 -9.17 8.16
N ARG A 350 3.82 -9.87 7.84
CA ARG A 350 2.62 -9.23 7.28
C ARG A 350 2.00 -8.18 8.21
N THR A 351 2.10 -8.35 9.53
CA THR A 351 1.51 -7.41 10.50
C THR A 351 2.19 -6.05 10.52
N PHE A 352 3.34 -5.90 9.85
CA PHE A 352 4.06 -4.64 9.71
C PHE A 352 4.03 -4.08 8.29
N LEU A 353 3.28 -4.67 7.36
CA LEU A 353 3.15 -4.11 6.01
C LEU A 353 2.17 -2.93 5.97
N SER A 354 1.12 -2.97 6.78
CA SER A 354 0.06 -1.97 6.83
C SER A 354 -0.27 -1.62 8.29
N PRO A 355 -0.66 -0.37 8.59
CA PRO A 355 -0.83 0.75 7.66
C PRO A 355 0.49 1.40 7.20
N ASN A 356 0.45 2.16 6.10
CA ASN A 356 1.61 2.78 5.48
C ASN A 356 1.97 4.12 6.14
N ASN A 357 3.20 4.27 6.61
CA ASN A 357 3.68 5.49 7.25
C ASN A 357 4.14 6.52 6.21
N ALA A 358 3.33 7.57 6.01
CA ALA A 358 3.64 8.74 5.19
C ALA A 358 3.80 10.02 6.05
N THR A 359 4.25 9.87 7.30
CA THR A 359 4.53 11.00 8.20
C THR A 359 5.56 11.95 7.59
N GLY A 360 5.23 13.24 7.55
CA GLY A 360 6.03 14.28 6.88
C GLY A 360 5.87 14.33 5.35
N ASP A 361 4.93 13.55 4.81
CA ASP A 361 4.59 13.47 3.39
C ASP A 361 3.10 13.17 3.19
N ALA A 362 2.26 13.70 4.07
CA ALA A 362 0.81 13.50 4.02
C ALA A 362 0.16 14.49 3.04
N PRO A 363 -0.88 14.10 2.30
CA PRO A 363 -1.60 15.02 1.42
C PRO A 363 -2.48 15.98 2.22
N PRO A 364 -3.01 17.05 1.61
CA PRO A 364 -4.02 17.89 2.23
C PRO A 364 -5.24 17.08 2.70
N PRO A 365 -5.85 17.39 3.85
CA PRO A 365 -5.56 18.50 4.77
C PRO A 365 -4.43 18.24 5.80
N TYR A 366 -3.68 17.14 5.66
CA TYR A 366 -2.70 16.66 6.64
C TYR A 366 -1.28 17.18 6.42
N THR A 367 -0.99 17.85 5.30
CA THR A 367 0.37 18.26 4.92
C THR A 367 1.11 19.06 6.00
N GLU A 368 0.40 19.94 6.72
CA GLU A 368 0.95 20.77 7.80
C GLU A 368 0.67 20.18 9.20
N SER A 369 0.37 18.89 9.30
CA SER A 369 0.09 18.25 10.59
C SER A 369 1.38 17.97 11.36
N ALA A 370 1.36 18.29 12.65
CA ALA A 370 2.40 17.89 13.59
C ALA A 370 2.27 16.42 14.03
N HIS A 371 1.16 15.76 13.67
CA HIS A 371 0.86 14.39 14.04
C HIS A 371 1.38 13.38 13.01
N PRO A 372 1.65 12.13 13.41
CA PRO A 372 1.94 11.06 12.47
C PRO A 372 0.78 10.85 11.49
N TYR A 373 1.12 10.46 10.26
CA TYR A 373 0.13 10.16 9.23
C TYR A 373 0.34 8.75 8.68
N PHE A 374 -0.71 7.96 8.76
CA PHE A 374 -0.78 6.60 8.23
C PHE A 374 -1.95 6.46 7.25
N ASP A 375 -1.69 5.85 6.10
CA ASP A 375 -2.68 5.45 5.10
C ASP A 375 -2.80 3.92 5.03
N GLY A 376 -3.75 3.37 4.29
CA GLY A 376 -3.94 1.92 4.22
C GLY A 376 -4.54 1.35 5.51
N MET A 377 -5.40 2.14 6.15
CA MET A 377 -6.34 1.67 7.17
C MET A 377 -7.49 0.97 6.43
N TYR A 378 -7.26 -0.25 5.93
CA TYR A 378 -8.20 -0.98 5.06
C TYR A 378 -9.43 -1.49 5.84
N CYS A 379 -10.26 -0.56 6.29
CA CYS A 379 -11.45 -0.81 7.08
C CYS A 379 -11.14 -1.50 8.40
N SER A 380 -10.96 -0.68 9.44
CA SER A 380 -10.66 -1.07 10.82
C SER A 380 -11.40 -2.32 11.33
N TRP A 381 -12.58 -2.63 10.74
CA TRP A 381 -13.39 -3.83 10.89
C TRP A 381 -12.63 -5.17 10.90
N ASP A 382 -11.57 -5.32 10.11
CA ASP A 382 -10.73 -6.53 10.15
C ASP A 382 -9.68 -6.45 11.26
N THR A 383 -8.97 -5.32 11.31
CA THR A 383 -7.71 -5.19 12.05
C THR A 383 -7.89 -4.99 13.56
N PHE A 384 -9.05 -4.47 14.01
CA PHE A 384 -9.34 -4.31 15.45
C PHE A 384 -9.36 -5.65 16.20
N ARG A 385 -9.64 -6.75 15.49
CA ARG A 385 -9.86 -8.09 16.07
C ARG A 385 -8.56 -8.73 16.53
N THR A 386 -7.48 -8.59 15.77
CA THR A 386 -6.22 -9.34 15.99
C THR A 386 -4.96 -8.51 15.77
N LEU A 387 -4.90 -7.70 14.72
CA LEU A 387 -3.71 -6.91 14.40
C LEU A 387 -3.39 -5.89 15.49
N PHE A 388 -4.34 -5.03 15.86
CA PHE A 388 -4.12 -4.01 16.88
C PHE A 388 -3.91 -4.60 18.29
N PRO A 389 -4.66 -5.63 18.73
CA PRO A 389 -4.35 -6.34 19.97
C PRO A 389 -2.94 -6.91 20.02
N LEU A 390 -2.44 -7.51 18.92
CA LEU A 390 -1.05 -7.99 18.83
C LEU A 390 -0.04 -6.83 18.82
N MET A 391 -0.37 -5.74 18.12
CA MET A 391 0.46 -4.54 18.04
C MET A 391 0.61 -3.87 19.41
N ALA A 392 -0.43 -3.87 20.24
CA ALA A 392 -0.33 -3.39 21.62
C ALA A 392 0.80 -4.12 22.37
N LEU A 393 0.90 -5.44 22.22
CA LEU A 393 1.91 -6.25 22.91
C LEU A 393 3.32 -6.07 22.34
N THR A 394 3.43 -6.06 21.01
CA THR A 394 4.73 -6.13 20.32
C THR A 394 5.29 -4.76 19.95
N SER A 395 4.43 -3.75 19.80
CA SER A 395 4.73 -2.53 19.05
C SER A 395 3.95 -1.29 19.57
N PRO A 396 3.95 -1.01 20.88
CA PRO A 396 3.09 0.03 21.47
C PRO A 396 3.43 1.45 20.99
N ARG A 397 4.69 1.73 20.63
CA ARG A 397 5.08 3.03 20.06
C ARG A 397 4.51 3.24 18.67
N GLU A 398 4.51 2.19 17.84
CA GLU A 398 3.89 2.24 16.52
C GLU A 398 2.36 2.33 16.65
N MET A 399 1.75 1.60 17.58
CA MET A 399 0.31 1.72 17.88
C MET A 399 -0.07 3.13 18.33
N ALA A 400 0.75 3.79 19.15
CA ALA A 400 0.53 5.19 19.54
C ALA A 400 0.52 6.13 18.34
N GLN A 401 1.50 5.99 17.43
CA GLN A 401 1.56 6.81 16.22
C GLN A 401 0.37 6.56 15.29
N ILE A 402 -0.02 5.30 15.11
CA ILE A 402 -1.15 4.94 14.26
C ILE A 402 -2.46 5.49 14.86
N THR A 403 -2.70 5.29 16.17
CA THR A 403 -3.90 5.83 16.82
C THR A 403 -3.93 7.35 16.84
N ASP A 404 -2.79 8.04 16.92
CA ASP A 404 -2.77 9.50 16.79
C ASP A 404 -3.10 9.93 15.36
N SER A 405 -2.78 9.11 14.35
CA SER A 405 -3.26 9.33 12.97
C SER A 405 -4.77 9.12 12.82
N TYR A 406 -5.40 8.25 13.62
CA TYR A 406 -6.86 8.15 13.69
C TYR A 406 -7.46 9.43 14.31
N VAL A 407 -6.88 9.89 15.42
CA VAL A 407 -7.35 11.10 16.11
C VAL A 407 -7.07 12.37 15.30
N ASP A 408 -5.98 12.45 14.54
CA ASP A 408 -5.77 13.54 13.58
C ASP A 408 -6.80 13.51 12.45
N GLY A 409 -7.28 12.32 12.05
CA GLY A 409 -8.44 12.19 11.18
C GLY A 409 -9.67 12.88 11.75
N PHE A 410 -9.94 12.68 13.04
CA PHE A 410 -11.01 13.40 13.74
C PHE A 410 -10.74 14.92 13.77
N ARG A 411 -9.53 15.36 14.12
CA ARG A 411 -9.17 16.80 14.17
C ARG A 411 -9.35 17.51 12.82
N ARG A 412 -9.08 16.83 11.71
CA ARG A 412 -9.03 17.44 10.37
C ARG A 412 -10.30 17.23 9.56
N GLU A 413 -10.96 16.10 9.73
CA GLU A 413 -12.10 15.68 8.91
C GLU A 413 -13.38 15.43 9.73
N GLY A 414 -13.31 15.56 11.06
CA GLY A 414 -14.45 15.45 11.98
C GLY A 414 -14.77 14.03 12.45
N TRP A 415 -14.11 13.00 11.92
CA TRP A 415 -14.38 11.60 12.27
C TRP A 415 -13.10 10.78 12.38
N LEU A 416 -13.10 9.76 13.23
CA LEU A 416 -12.09 8.71 13.13
C LEU A 416 -12.17 8.06 11.73
N PRO A 417 -11.03 7.83 11.06
CA PRO A 417 -11.04 7.14 9.77
C PRO A 417 -11.43 5.67 9.97
N GLU A 418 -12.52 5.25 9.35
CA GLU A 418 -12.90 3.83 9.37
C GLU A 418 -12.15 3.03 8.33
N CYS A 419 -12.32 3.42 7.08
CA CYS A 419 -11.48 3.01 5.97
C CYS A 419 -10.76 4.25 5.47
N ARG A 420 -9.43 4.17 5.35
CA ARG A 420 -8.64 5.16 4.62
C ARG A 420 -7.65 4.41 3.73
N ALA A 421 -7.82 4.59 2.44
CA ALA A 421 -6.96 4.02 1.42
C ALA A 421 -6.82 5.05 0.30
N ASN A 422 -5.65 5.07 -0.34
CA ASN A 422 -5.32 6.10 -1.31
C ASN A 422 -5.46 7.52 -0.75
N ASN A 423 -5.22 7.69 0.55
CA ASN A 423 -5.36 8.97 1.25
C ASN A 423 -6.78 9.58 1.24
N VAL A 424 -7.82 8.80 0.94
CA VAL A 424 -9.21 9.25 0.98
C VAL A 424 -10.04 8.30 1.85
N LYS A 425 -11.21 8.76 2.31
CA LYS A 425 -12.17 7.93 3.04
C LYS A 425 -12.64 6.78 2.13
N GLY A 426 -12.79 5.59 2.71
CA GLY A 426 -13.29 4.39 2.02
C GLY A 426 -14.65 3.94 2.54
N TRP A 427 -15.22 2.92 1.89
CA TRP A 427 -16.50 2.35 2.25
C TRP A 427 -16.46 1.61 3.59
N VAL A 428 -17.23 2.09 4.56
CA VAL A 428 -17.46 1.41 5.84
C VAL A 428 -18.08 0.04 5.59
N GLN A 429 -17.50 -1.01 6.19
CA GLN A 429 -18.00 -2.37 6.04
C GLN A 429 -19.29 -2.58 6.84
N GLY A 430 -19.23 -2.38 8.16
CA GLY A 430 -20.38 -2.58 9.02
C GLY A 430 -20.24 -2.02 10.42
N GLY A 431 -19.20 -1.26 10.74
CA GLY A 431 -18.98 -0.73 12.08
C GLY A 431 -18.21 0.57 12.03
N ASN A 432 -18.02 1.19 13.19
CA ASN A 432 -17.00 2.23 13.35
C ASN A 432 -15.83 1.71 14.21
N ASN A 433 -15.10 0.76 13.64
CA ASN A 433 -14.10 -0.02 14.34
C ASN A 433 -12.77 0.74 14.59
N GLY A 434 -12.65 2.01 14.19
CA GLY A 434 -11.65 2.93 14.75
C GLY A 434 -11.85 3.15 16.26
N VAL A 435 -13.10 3.13 16.74
CA VAL A 435 -13.44 3.25 18.18
C VAL A 435 -12.79 2.16 19.03
N PRO A 436 -13.01 0.86 18.80
CA PRO A 436 -12.37 -0.19 19.60
C PRO A 436 -10.84 -0.15 19.53
N ILE A 437 -10.23 0.28 18.41
CA ILE A 437 -8.77 0.43 18.29
C ILE A 437 -8.26 1.55 19.21
N VAL A 438 -8.86 2.74 19.12
CA VAL A 438 -8.47 3.90 19.94
C VAL A 438 -8.75 3.62 21.42
N ALA A 439 -9.91 3.01 21.74
CA ALA A 439 -10.26 2.62 23.10
C ALA A 439 -9.30 1.60 23.69
N ASP A 440 -8.91 0.55 22.94
CA ASP A 440 -7.94 -0.44 23.41
C ASP A 440 -6.59 0.20 23.77
N PHE A 441 -6.13 1.14 22.94
CA PHE A 441 -4.94 1.94 23.24
C PHE A 441 -5.11 2.76 24.51
N MET A 442 -6.23 3.48 24.68
CA MET A 442 -6.49 4.29 25.88
C MET A 442 -6.49 3.44 27.14
N VAL A 443 -7.19 2.31 27.14
CA VAL A 443 -7.27 1.40 28.30
C VAL A 443 -5.88 0.91 28.72
N LYS A 444 -5.02 0.57 27.76
CA LYS A 444 -3.69 0.01 28.02
C LYS A 444 -2.64 1.07 28.30
N TYR A 445 -2.71 2.23 27.65
CA TYR A 445 -1.59 3.19 27.56
C TYR A 445 -1.92 4.62 27.99
N ALA A 446 -3.13 4.95 28.47
CA ALA A 446 -3.44 6.30 28.92
C ALA A 446 -2.45 6.84 29.99
N LYS A 447 -1.98 5.97 30.89
CA LYS A 447 -0.97 6.34 31.91
C LYS A 447 0.42 6.65 31.33
N HIS A 448 0.69 6.23 30.10
CA HIS A 448 1.94 6.43 29.37
C HIS A 448 1.80 7.48 28.25
N ALA A 449 0.68 8.22 28.19
CA ALA A 449 0.37 9.14 27.11
C ALA A 449 1.48 10.18 26.86
N GLY A 450 2.06 10.74 27.92
CA GLY A 450 3.16 11.70 27.81
C GLY A 450 4.44 11.09 27.21
N GLU A 451 4.77 9.85 27.55
CA GLU A 451 5.94 9.12 27.00
C GLU A 451 5.75 8.70 25.54
N LEU A 452 4.49 8.53 25.14
CA LEU A 452 4.08 8.14 23.80
C LEU A 452 3.74 9.33 22.90
N GLY A 453 3.76 10.56 23.44
CA GLY A 453 3.54 11.80 22.68
C GLY A 453 2.09 12.00 22.24
N VAL A 454 1.12 11.51 23.00
CA VAL A 454 -0.31 11.53 22.66
C VAL A 454 -1.14 12.27 23.70
N ASN A 455 -2.24 12.88 23.28
CA ASN A 455 -3.14 13.65 24.16
C ASN A 455 -4.43 12.88 24.44
N MET A 456 -4.60 12.39 25.68
CA MET A 456 -5.78 11.60 26.05
C MET A 456 -7.10 12.39 26.03
N ASP A 457 -7.06 13.73 26.14
CA ASP A 457 -8.28 14.54 26.02
C ASP A 457 -8.77 14.58 24.57
N ASP A 458 -7.87 14.71 23.60
CA ASP A 458 -8.22 14.63 22.18
C ASP A 458 -8.71 13.23 21.81
N TYR A 459 -8.06 12.19 22.35
CA TYR A 459 -8.48 10.80 22.14
C TYR A 459 -9.89 10.56 22.68
N TRP A 460 -10.19 11.05 23.88
CA TRP A 460 -11.54 10.96 24.43
C TRP A 460 -12.55 11.75 23.60
N ALA A 461 -12.22 12.98 23.19
CA ALA A 461 -13.11 13.81 22.38
C ALA A 461 -13.45 13.12 21.04
N ALA A 462 -12.46 12.54 20.37
CA ALA A 462 -12.66 11.79 19.13
C ALA A 462 -13.53 10.54 19.35
N LEU A 463 -13.23 9.76 20.40
CA LEU A 463 -13.96 8.55 20.73
C LEU A 463 -15.42 8.85 21.09
N GLU A 464 -15.66 9.86 21.93
CA GLU A 464 -16.98 10.31 22.35
C GLU A 464 -17.80 10.81 21.17
N HIS A 465 -17.19 11.60 20.29
CA HIS A 465 -17.84 12.07 19.06
C HIS A 465 -18.29 10.90 18.19
N ASP A 466 -17.39 9.96 17.88
CA ASP A 466 -17.67 8.83 16.99
C ASP A 466 -18.75 7.88 17.51
N VAL A 467 -18.96 7.80 18.83
CA VAL A 467 -20.03 6.99 19.42
C VAL A 467 -21.34 7.75 19.66
N THR A 468 -21.37 9.07 19.51
CA THR A 468 -22.57 9.89 19.83
C THR A 468 -23.16 10.62 18.62
N ALA A 469 -22.32 11.10 17.71
CA ALA A 469 -22.75 11.90 16.57
C ALA A 469 -23.22 11.02 15.39
N THR A 470 -24.12 11.57 14.56
CA THR A 470 -24.52 10.97 13.27
C THR A 470 -23.84 11.74 12.14
N PRO A 471 -23.08 11.10 11.23
CA PRO A 471 -22.49 11.75 10.08
C PRO A 471 -23.56 12.07 9.03
N PRO A 472 -23.34 13.09 8.17
CA PRO A 472 -24.20 13.32 7.02
C PRO A 472 -24.28 12.12 6.08
N ASN A 473 -23.21 11.31 5.98
CA ASN A 473 -23.21 10.07 5.24
C ASN A 473 -22.45 8.95 5.96
N TRP A 474 -23.15 7.89 6.39
CA TRP A 474 -22.54 6.78 7.14
C TRP A 474 -21.94 5.67 6.27
N ASP A 475 -21.86 5.86 4.95
CA ASP A 475 -21.22 4.89 4.05
C ASP A 475 -19.69 4.95 4.11
N TYR A 476 -19.10 6.03 4.61
CA TYR A 476 -17.65 6.19 4.63
C TYR A 476 -17.09 6.86 5.90
N GLU A 477 -17.93 7.12 6.90
CA GLU A 477 -17.54 7.69 8.20
C GLU A 477 -18.60 7.41 9.26
N GLY A 478 -18.22 7.45 10.54
CA GLY A 478 -19.14 7.44 11.68
C GLY A 478 -20.14 6.28 11.73
N ARG A 479 -21.31 6.54 12.33
CA ARG A 479 -22.37 5.56 12.59
C ARG A 479 -23.74 6.02 12.12
N ASN A 480 -24.60 5.08 11.75
CA ASN A 480 -26.04 5.35 11.70
C ASN A 480 -26.61 5.43 13.14
N ASN A 481 -26.46 6.59 13.78
CA ASN A 481 -26.74 6.79 15.20
C ASN A 481 -28.16 7.29 15.50
N GLU A 482 -28.92 7.87 14.56
CA GLU A 482 -30.29 8.36 14.87
C GLU A 482 -31.21 7.19 15.23
N ALA A 483 -31.30 6.18 14.36
CA ALA A 483 -32.04 4.95 14.62
C ALA A 483 -31.52 4.20 15.85
N TYR A 484 -30.19 3.98 15.91
CA TYR A 484 -29.55 3.19 16.96
C TYR A 484 -29.77 3.80 18.35
N ASN A 485 -29.60 5.11 18.51
CA ASN A 485 -29.79 5.77 19.81
C ASN A 485 -31.26 5.77 20.26
N ARG A 486 -32.22 5.79 19.32
CA ARG A 486 -33.65 5.78 19.65
C ARG A 486 -34.18 4.39 19.98
N LEU A 487 -33.75 3.38 19.24
CA LEU A 487 -34.36 2.05 19.26
C LEU A 487 -33.46 0.99 19.91
N GLY A 488 -32.15 1.24 20.01
CA GLY A 488 -31.14 0.25 20.42
C GLY A 488 -30.75 -0.72 19.30
N TYR A 489 -31.33 -0.59 18.11
CA TYR A 489 -30.99 -1.34 16.92
C TYR A 489 -31.23 -0.46 15.69
N ILE A 490 -30.78 -0.92 14.53
CA ILE A 490 -30.99 -0.23 13.26
C ILE A 490 -32.05 -1.02 12.48
N PRO A 491 -33.23 -0.45 12.20
CA PRO A 491 -34.21 -1.07 11.34
C PRO A 491 -33.91 -0.79 9.86
N TYR A 492 -34.20 -1.74 8.98
CA TYR A 492 -34.06 -1.53 7.53
C TYR A 492 -34.96 -0.40 7.00
N GLY A 493 -36.18 -0.27 7.54
CA GLY A 493 -37.17 0.71 7.09
C GLY A 493 -37.09 2.10 7.75
N PHE A 494 -36.02 2.41 8.48
CA PHE A 494 -35.92 3.68 9.21
C PHE A 494 -35.54 4.83 8.28
N LEU A 495 -36.33 5.90 8.30
CA LEU A 495 -36.04 7.11 7.54
C LEU A 495 -35.24 8.08 8.40
N GLU A 496 -33.97 8.24 8.03
CA GLU A 496 -33.04 9.19 8.64
C GLU A 496 -33.37 10.63 8.21
N SER A 497 -33.38 11.55 9.19
CA SER A 497 -33.87 12.92 8.95
C SER A 497 -32.78 13.89 8.51
N THR A 498 -31.52 13.58 8.81
CA THR A 498 -30.36 14.46 8.63
C THR A 498 -29.15 13.78 8.00
N ALA A 499 -29.26 12.48 7.71
CA ALA A 499 -28.16 11.65 7.26
C ALA A 499 -28.62 10.69 6.15
N VAL A 500 -27.67 10.22 5.35
CA VAL A 500 -27.91 9.24 4.29
C VAL A 500 -26.88 8.11 4.34
N GLY A 501 -27.22 6.99 3.72
CA GLY A 501 -26.27 5.91 3.47
C GLY A 501 -27.02 4.66 3.06
N GLN A 502 -26.28 3.60 2.80
CA GLN A 502 -26.82 2.34 2.35
C GLN A 502 -27.54 1.62 3.48
N HIS A 503 -28.77 1.20 3.19
CA HIS A 503 -29.54 0.29 4.02
C HIS A 503 -29.04 -1.12 3.72
N THR A 504 -27.87 -1.42 4.28
CA THR A 504 -27.25 -2.73 4.22
C THR A 504 -26.66 -3.05 5.59
N ARG A 505 -26.79 -4.32 6.00
CA ARG A 505 -26.11 -4.90 7.17
C ARG A 505 -26.56 -4.27 8.51
N GLU A 506 -27.82 -3.86 8.62
CA GLU A 506 -28.35 -3.16 9.80
C GLU A 506 -28.15 -3.96 11.09
N PHE A 507 -28.47 -5.25 11.04
CA PHE A 507 -28.20 -6.18 12.13
C PHE A 507 -26.71 -6.18 12.53
N SER A 508 -25.81 -6.42 11.58
CA SER A 508 -24.38 -6.48 11.85
C SER A 508 -23.85 -5.15 12.41
N ARG A 509 -24.33 -4.01 11.88
CA ARG A 509 -24.03 -2.67 12.40
C ARG A 509 -24.45 -2.50 13.85
N GLY A 510 -25.66 -2.94 14.22
CA GLY A 510 -26.12 -2.90 15.61
C GLY A 510 -25.21 -3.67 16.57
N LEU A 511 -24.70 -4.83 16.15
CA LEU A 511 -23.73 -5.60 16.94
C LEU A 511 -22.38 -4.90 17.06
N GLU A 512 -21.83 -4.40 15.95
CA GLU A 512 -20.54 -3.69 15.95
C GLU A 512 -20.61 -2.40 16.78
N TYR A 513 -21.72 -1.66 16.71
CA TYR A 513 -21.92 -0.44 17.53
C TYR A 513 -22.01 -0.78 19.01
N SER A 514 -22.69 -1.87 19.37
CA SER A 514 -22.79 -2.35 20.75
C SER A 514 -21.41 -2.71 21.30
N PHE A 515 -20.55 -3.38 20.52
CA PHE A 515 -19.17 -3.63 20.93
C PHE A 515 -18.35 -2.34 21.05
N GLY A 516 -18.49 -1.42 20.09
CA GLY A 516 -17.85 -0.11 20.14
C GLY A 516 -18.22 0.66 21.42
N ASP A 517 -19.49 0.64 21.82
CA ASP A 517 -19.96 1.26 23.06
C ASP A 517 -19.36 0.64 24.32
N PHE A 518 -19.25 -0.68 24.36
CA PHE A 518 -18.54 -1.37 25.44
C PHE A 518 -17.09 -0.88 25.53
N THR A 519 -16.37 -0.83 24.40
CA THR A 519 -14.97 -0.38 24.40
C THR A 519 -14.84 1.10 24.81
N ALA A 520 -15.77 1.97 24.39
CA ALA A 520 -15.81 3.36 24.82
C ALA A 520 -16.08 3.50 26.33
N ALA A 521 -16.97 2.67 26.89
CA ALA A 521 -17.20 2.62 28.33
C ALA A 521 -15.92 2.22 29.10
N MET A 522 -15.17 1.23 28.60
CA MET A 522 -13.90 0.81 29.21
C MET A 522 -12.84 1.92 29.14
N ALA A 523 -12.74 2.62 28.01
CA ALA A 523 -11.83 3.76 27.86
C ALA A 523 -12.19 4.91 28.81
N ALA A 524 -13.49 5.24 28.92
CA ALA A 524 -13.99 6.24 29.86
C ALA A 524 -13.61 5.89 31.31
N GLN A 525 -13.78 4.63 31.72
CA GLN A 525 -13.38 4.14 33.04
C GLN A 525 -11.86 4.24 33.24
N ALA A 526 -11.06 3.85 32.25
CA ALA A 526 -9.60 3.93 32.32
C ALA A 526 -9.08 5.36 32.48
N LEU A 527 -9.79 6.34 31.91
CA LEU A 527 -9.52 7.78 32.08
C LEU A 527 -10.11 8.38 33.37
N GLY A 528 -10.79 7.58 34.20
CA GLY A 528 -11.42 8.06 35.43
C GLY A 528 -12.61 9.00 35.18
N LYS A 529 -13.27 8.90 34.03
CA LYS A 529 -14.50 9.67 33.75
C LYS A 529 -15.61 9.25 34.73
N PRO A 530 -16.52 10.18 35.10
CA PRO A 530 -17.56 9.90 36.08
C PRO A 530 -18.58 8.87 35.55
N ALA A 531 -19.35 8.27 36.48
CA ALA A 531 -20.24 7.16 36.18
C ALA A 531 -21.39 7.50 35.22
N ASP A 532 -21.83 8.75 35.21
CA ASP A 532 -22.81 9.28 34.27
C ASP A 532 -22.30 9.36 32.83
N VAL A 533 -20.98 9.30 32.60
CA VAL A 533 -20.39 9.20 31.25
C VAL A 533 -20.32 7.75 30.79
N TRP A 534 -19.76 6.84 31.60
CA TRP A 534 -19.49 5.46 31.14
C TRP A 534 -20.67 4.50 31.29
N ARG A 535 -21.60 4.72 32.24
CA ARG A 535 -22.76 3.82 32.42
C ARG A 535 -23.72 3.82 31.23
N PRO A 536 -24.10 4.97 30.63
CA PRO A 536 -24.97 4.96 29.45
C PRO A 536 -24.35 4.20 28.27
N LEU A 537 -23.04 4.31 28.06
CA LEU A 537 -22.31 3.54 27.05
C LEU A 537 -22.39 2.03 27.33
N LEU A 538 -22.20 1.63 28.59
CA LEU A 538 -22.33 0.21 28.98
C LEU A 538 -23.78 -0.29 28.79
N GLU A 539 -24.79 0.50 29.14
CA GLU A 539 -26.19 0.15 28.93
C GLU A 539 -26.55 0.03 27.45
N ARG A 540 -26.03 0.93 26.60
CA ARG A 540 -26.19 0.87 25.14
C ARG A 540 -25.45 -0.33 24.54
N SER A 541 -24.32 -0.72 25.10
CA SER A 541 -23.60 -1.94 24.70
C SER A 541 -24.39 -3.23 24.89
N LEU A 542 -25.40 -3.25 25.77
CA LEU A 542 -26.29 -4.40 25.98
C LEU A 542 -27.40 -4.49 24.93
N LYS A 543 -27.51 -3.50 24.02
CA LYS A 543 -28.56 -3.45 23.01
C LYS A 543 -28.37 -4.44 21.87
N TYR A 544 -27.24 -5.17 21.81
CA TYR A 544 -27.10 -6.33 20.93
C TYR A 544 -28.28 -7.31 21.08
N GLY A 545 -28.86 -7.42 22.27
CA GLY A 545 -30.02 -8.27 22.54
C GLY A 545 -31.29 -7.87 21.77
N ALA A 546 -31.42 -6.61 21.33
CA ALA A 546 -32.55 -6.15 20.53
C ALA A 546 -32.63 -6.87 19.17
N ASN A 547 -31.49 -7.32 18.63
CA ASN A 547 -31.45 -8.09 17.39
C ASN A 547 -31.63 -9.59 17.59
N TYR A 548 -31.76 -10.08 18.83
CA TYR A 548 -31.91 -11.49 19.12
C TYR A 548 -33.39 -11.90 19.11
N ASN A 549 -33.75 -12.86 18.27
CA ASN A 549 -35.12 -13.33 18.11
C ASN A 549 -35.20 -14.84 18.38
N MET A 550 -35.85 -15.19 19.50
CA MET A 550 -36.07 -16.58 19.95
C MET A 550 -36.87 -17.43 18.96
N GLN A 551 -37.64 -16.81 18.06
CA GLN A 551 -38.46 -17.48 17.05
C GLN A 551 -37.71 -17.71 15.74
N LEU A 552 -36.55 -17.07 15.52
CA LEU A 552 -35.76 -17.33 14.32
C LEU A 552 -35.12 -18.71 14.39
N GLU A 553 -35.35 -19.50 13.35
CA GLU A 553 -34.74 -20.81 13.14
C GLU A 553 -33.73 -20.76 12.00
N SER A 554 -32.54 -21.29 12.23
CA SER A 554 -31.48 -21.43 11.22
C SER A 554 -30.69 -22.69 11.54
N ASP A 555 -30.39 -23.50 10.51
CA ASP A 555 -29.67 -24.78 10.63
C ASP A 555 -30.19 -25.71 11.75
N GLY A 556 -31.50 -25.69 12.02
CA GLY A 556 -32.15 -26.50 13.04
C GLY A 556 -32.07 -25.96 14.48
N TYR A 557 -31.49 -24.77 14.68
CA TYR A 557 -31.40 -24.10 15.98
C TYR A 557 -32.42 -22.97 16.09
N ARG A 558 -33.13 -22.90 17.24
CA ARG A 558 -34.01 -21.78 17.62
C ARG A 558 -33.25 -20.72 18.39
N GLY A 559 -33.60 -19.46 18.16
CA GLY A 559 -32.97 -18.32 18.81
C GLY A 559 -31.74 -17.87 18.04
N ASN A 560 -31.98 -17.02 17.06
CA ASN A 560 -30.95 -16.47 16.20
C ASN A 560 -31.04 -14.95 16.19
N TYR A 561 -29.95 -14.32 15.78
CA TYR A 561 -29.98 -12.91 15.49
C TYR A 561 -30.53 -12.63 14.10
N GLY A 562 -31.22 -11.50 13.93
CA GLY A 562 -31.73 -11.06 12.66
C GLY A 562 -32.06 -9.57 12.61
N ASN A 563 -32.44 -9.10 11.43
CA ASN A 563 -33.00 -7.77 11.25
C ASN A 563 -34.34 -7.69 11.99
N GLN A 564 -34.57 -6.54 12.63
CA GLN A 564 -35.85 -6.21 13.25
C GLN A 564 -36.58 -5.19 12.38
N ASP A 565 -37.84 -5.44 12.10
CA ASP A 565 -38.69 -4.50 11.38
C ASP A 565 -39.23 -3.42 12.33
N LEU A 566 -39.52 -2.23 11.79
CA LEU A 566 -40.13 -1.12 12.56
C LEU A 566 -41.55 -1.41 13.06
N HIS A 567 -42.19 -2.46 12.55
CA HIS A 567 -43.60 -2.76 12.78
C HIS A 567 -43.83 -3.97 13.71
N GLN A 568 -42.77 -4.48 14.33
CA GLN A 568 -42.83 -5.44 15.44
C GLN A 568 -42.55 -4.72 16.75
#